data_AF-A0A973IHI5-F1
#
_entry.id   AF-A0A973IHI5-F1
#
_cell.length_a   1.000
_cell.length_b   1.000
_cell.length_c   1.000
_cell.angle_alpha   90.00
_cell.angle_beta   90.00
_cell.angle_gamma   90.00
#
_symmetry.space_group_name_H-M   'P 1'
#
loop_
_entity.id
_entity.type
_entity.pdbx_description
1 polymer ?
#
loop_
_entity_poly.entity_id
_entity_poly.type
_entity_poly.pdbx_seq_one_letter_code
_entity_poly.pdbx_strand_id
1 'polypeptide(L)'
;MKFHQSLIALAVTASTLSPLAMAAPAEQPKPPAPHEARMAHADPLKEAVVASWNLDDDKLASLAQADSDFHAGLQQLRGNDDQAAPEQRRAAMESLLQQQREQLTDVLTDEQLHAYQMLERPRPPMMRHGGPRLDPEQMTAQLEQRYAPLFATWDLDQDQSAKVLNAERTFFDGLHQLKRPDVKGDDESRDARGAQFKQLLEQRHTALSSVLDDEQVTAFEALTKPPRGPHHGPRPDGEAPAAG
;
A
#
# COMPACT_ATOMS: atom_id res chain seq x y z
N MET A 1 -48.58 27.15 0.93
CA MET A 1 -48.38 26.43 -0.35
C MET A 1 -48.99 27.22 -1.49
N LYS A 2 -48.16 27.69 -2.43
CA LYS A 2 -48.44 28.03 -3.83
C LYS A 2 -47.07 28.36 -4.46
N PHE A 3 -46.57 27.46 -5.30
CA PHE A 3 -45.34 27.63 -6.09
C PHE A 3 -45.68 28.25 -7.45
N HIS A 4 -44.72 28.96 -8.07
CA HIS A 4 -44.34 28.93 -9.51
C HIS A 4 -43.14 29.90 -9.65
N GLN A 5 -41.90 29.40 -9.74
CA GLN A 5 -41.14 29.17 -10.99
C GLN A 5 -41.14 30.32 -12.00
N SER A 6 -39.97 30.92 -12.23
CA SER A 6 -39.59 31.57 -13.48
C SER A 6 -38.07 31.48 -13.67
N LEU A 7 -37.68 30.97 -14.84
CA LEU A 7 -36.32 30.65 -15.28
C LEU A 7 -35.77 31.76 -16.19
N ILE A 8 -34.47 32.04 -16.01
CA ILE A 8 -33.40 32.29 -17.02
C ILE A 8 -33.60 33.43 -18.06
N ALA A 9 -32.65 34.38 -18.10
CA ALA A 9 -31.71 34.55 -19.24
C ALA A 9 -30.78 35.78 -19.11
N LEU A 10 -29.49 35.46 -18.99
CA LEU A 10 -28.26 36.05 -19.55
C LEU A 10 -28.37 37.27 -20.50
N ALA A 11 -27.49 38.27 -20.32
CA ALA A 11 -26.33 38.52 -21.21
C ALA A 11 -25.70 39.91 -20.93
N VAL A 12 -24.42 39.92 -20.55
CA VAL A 12 -23.61 41.10 -20.22
C VAL A 12 -22.52 41.27 -21.29
N THR A 13 -22.45 42.49 -21.83
CA THR A 13 -21.33 43.22 -22.49
C THR A 13 -20.63 42.57 -23.69
N ALA A 14 -20.66 43.14 -24.89
CA ALA A 14 -20.11 44.42 -25.36
C ALA A 14 -18.59 44.41 -25.61
N SER A 15 -18.27 44.74 -26.87
CA SER A 15 -17.09 45.44 -27.37
C SER A 15 -15.81 44.66 -27.62
N THR A 16 -15.67 44.26 -28.87
CA THR A 16 -14.41 43.99 -29.57
C THR A 16 -13.76 45.32 -29.98
N LEU A 17 -12.47 45.50 -29.68
CA LEU A 17 -11.54 46.36 -30.42
C LEU A 17 -10.11 45.92 -30.07
N SER A 18 -9.47 45.24 -31.03
CA SER A 18 -8.03 44.96 -31.01
C SER A 18 -7.25 46.20 -31.48
N PRO A 19 -5.97 46.30 -31.10
CA PRO A 19 -4.96 46.17 -32.14
C PRO A 19 -3.75 45.30 -31.75
N LEU A 20 -3.17 44.74 -32.82
CA LEU A 20 -1.95 43.97 -32.91
C LEU A 20 -0.76 44.68 -32.23
N ALA A 21 -0.09 44.01 -31.30
CA ALA A 21 1.30 44.27 -30.94
C ALA A 21 2.04 42.93 -30.90
N MET A 22 2.98 42.77 -31.83
CA MET A 22 3.94 41.66 -31.82
C MET A 22 4.93 41.88 -30.67
N ALA A 23 4.86 41.02 -29.67
CA ALA A 23 5.96 40.77 -28.74
C ALA A 23 5.95 39.27 -28.44
N ALA A 24 7.06 38.60 -28.70
CA ALA A 24 7.27 37.21 -28.32
C ALA A 24 7.00 37.07 -26.81
N PRO A 25 6.12 36.16 -26.36
CA PRO A 25 6.06 35.84 -24.96
C PRO A 25 7.31 35.03 -24.64
N ALA A 26 8.26 35.66 -23.94
CA ALA A 26 9.17 34.92 -23.09
C ALA A 26 8.32 33.97 -22.24
N GLU A 27 8.65 32.67 -22.26
CA GLU A 27 8.04 31.67 -21.40
C GLU A 27 8.07 32.18 -19.95
N GLN A 28 6.94 32.70 -19.48
CA GLN A 28 6.70 32.82 -18.06
C GLN A 28 6.72 31.40 -17.51
N PRO A 29 7.56 31.08 -16.52
CA PRO A 29 7.47 29.79 -15.85
C PRO A 29 6.06 29.69 -15.27
N LYS A 30 5.29 28.76 -15.85
CA LYS A 30 3.97 28.35 -15.37
C LYS A 30 4.07 28.16 -13.86
N PRO A 31 3.24 28.84 -13.04
CA PRO A 31 3.18 28.50 -11.63
C PRO A 31 2.85 27.01 -11.54
N PRO A 32 3.59 26.23 -10.73
CA PRO A 32 3.29 24.81 -10.60
C PRO A 32 1.81 24.69 -10.25
N ALA A 33 1.12 23.77 -10.93
CA ALA A 33 -0.22 23.35 -10.51
C ALA A 33 -0.19 23.14 -8.99
N PRO A 34 -1.28 23.44 -8.26
CA PRO A 34 -1.32 23.12 -6.85
C PRO A 34 -1.07 21.61 -6.75
N HIS A 35 0.16 21.25 -6.40
CA HIS A 35 0.45 19.92 -5.93
C HIS A 35 -0.45 19.79 -4.72
N GLU A 36 -1.52 19.02 -4.94
CA GLU A 36 -2.17 18.21 -3.93
C GLU A 36 -1.22 18.09 -2.75
N ALA A 37 -1.69 18.65 -1.63
CA ALA A 37 -1.02 18.60 -0.35
C ALA A 37 -0.33 17.24 -0.27
N ARG A 38 1.00 17.29 -0.23
CA ARG A 38 1.89 16.15 -0.13
C ARG A 38 1.41 15.32 1.06
N MET A 39 0.51 14.36 0.80
CA MET A 39 -0.06 13.49 1.81
C MET A 39 1.12 12.81 2.47
N ALA A 40 1.27 13.05 3.76
CA ALA A 40 2.36 12.54 4.56
C ALA A 40 2.39 11.02 4.41
N HIS A 41 3.43 10.49 3.74
CA HIS A 41 3.76 9.06 3.61
C HIS A 41 2.63 8.08 3.97
N ALA A 42 1.55 8.09 3.20
CA ALA A 42 0.53 7.07 3.35
C ALA A 42 1.15 5.70 3.01
N ASP A 43 0.81 4.67 3.78
CA ASP A 43 1.28 3.32 3.51
C ASP A 43 0.61 2.84 2.21
N PRO A 44 1.34 2.68 1.09
CA PRO A 44 0.75 2.35 -0.21
C PRO A 44 0.07 0.98 -0.20
N LEU A 45 0.36 0.14 0.80
CA LEU A 45 -0.39 -1.09 1.05
C LEU A 45 -1.81 -0.77 1.53
N LYS A 46 -1.93 0.08 2.54
CA LYS A 46 -3.21 0.40 3.16
C LYS A 46 -4.12 1.13 2.21
N GLU A 47 -3.58 2.05 1.42
CA GLU A 47 -4.32 2.72 0.34
C GLU A 47 -4.91 1.72 -0.66
N ALA A 48 -4.15 0.71 -1.08
CA ALA A 48 -4.64 -0.28 -2.03
C ALA A 48 -5.79 -1.12 -1.46
N VAL A 49 -5.73 -1.51 -0.17
CA VAL A 49 -6.82 -2.22 0.49
C VAL A 49 -8.06 -1.33 0.63
N VAL A 50 -7.90 -0.07 1.06
CA VAL A 50 -9.02 0.87 1.18
C VAL A 50 -9.65 1.16 -0.18
N ALA A 51 -8.85 1.26 -1.25
CA ALA A 51 -9.35 1.44 -2.61
C ALA A 51 -10.26 0.28 -3.03
N SER A 52 -9.92 -0.97 -2.68
CA SER A 52 -10.76 -2.15 -3.00
C SER A 52 -12.15 -2.14 -2.36
N TRP A 53 -12.38 -1.28 -1.36
CA TRP A 53 -13.67 -1.15 -0.70
C TRP A 53 -14.59 -0.12 -1.35
N ASN A 54 -14.11 0.65 -2.34
CA ASN A 54 -14.90 1.64 -3.07
C ASN A 54 -15.68 2.60 -2.16
N LEU A 55 -15.01 3.10 -1.11
CA LEU A 55 -15.60 4.04 -0.15
C LEU A 55 -15.86 5.40 -0.81
N ASP A 56 -16.90 6.10 -0.34
CA ASP A 56 -17.19 7.48 -0.75
C ASP A 56 -16.18 8.50 -0.16
N ASP A 57 -16.14 9.70 -0.76
CA ASP A 57 -15.20 10.76 -0.39
C ASP A 57 -15.30 11.17 1.09
N ASP A 58 -16.51 11.16 1.67
CA ASP A 58 -16.75 11.54 3.06
C ASP A 58 -16.15 10.49 4.02
N LYS A 59 -16.32 9.21 3.71
CA LYS A 59 -15.69 8.09 4.44
C LYS A 59 -14.18 8.08 4.26
N LEU A 60 -13.68 8.35 3.06
CA LEU A 60 -12.23 8.46 2.81
C LEU A 60 -11.61 9.60 3.62
N ALA A 61 -12.26 10.76 3.69
CA ALA A 61 -11.81 11.87 4.52
C ALA A 61 -11.82 11.52 6.02
N SER A 62 -12.86 10.84 6.49
CA SER A 62 -12.96 10.38 7.88
C SER A 62 -11.85 9.38 8.23
N LEU A 63 -11.54 8.46 7.31
CA LEU A 63 -10.47 7.49 7.46
C LEU A 63 -9.09 8.15 7.50
N ALA A 64 -8.83 9.11 6.60
CA ALA A 64 -7.59 9.88 6.59
C ALA A 64 -7.37 10.68 7.89
N GLN A 65 -8.45 11.22 8.48
CA GLN A 65 -8.39 11.91 9.76
C GLN A 65 -8.05 10.94 10.91
N ALA A 66 -8.77 9.82 11.02
CA ALA A 66 -8.51 8.80 12.04
C ALA A 66 -7.06 8.28 11.96
N ASP A 67 -6.53 8.14 10.74
CA ASP A 67 -5.14 7.79 10.50
C ASP A 67 -4.14 8.82 11.00
N SER A 68 -4.39 10.09 10.71
CA SER A 68 -3.54 11.19 11.17
C SER A 68 -3.48 11.21 12.70
N ASP A 69 -4.63 11.05 13.35
CA ASP A 69 -4.74 11.01 14.81
C ASP A 69 -3.99 9.80 15.40
N PHE A 70 -4.17 8.63 14.80
CA PHE A 70 -3.47 7.41 15.19
C PHE A 70 -1.94 7.55 15.07
N HIS A 71 -1.44 8.08 13.94
CA HIS A 71 -0.01 8.30 13.74
C HIS A 71 0.57 9.34 14.69
N ALA A 72 -0.18 10.41 14.99
CA ALA A 72 0.22 11.39 15.99
C ALA A 72 0.34 10.73 17.38
N GLY A 73 -0.62 9.88 17.76
CA GLY A 73 -0.56 9.11 19.01
C GLY A 73 0.61 8.13 19.05
N LEU A 74 0.92 7.44 17.94
CA LEU A 74 2.11 6.58 17.83
C LEU A 74 3.42 7.37 18.00
N GLN A 75 3.51 8.57 17.44
CA GLN A 75 4.69 9.42 17.61
C GLN A 75 4.88 9.88 19.06
N GLN A 76 3.79 10.21 19.75
CA GLN A 76 3.82 10.54 21.17
C GLN A 76 4.25 9.34 22.04
N LEU A 77 3.74 8.16 21.73
CA LEU A 77 4.14 6.89 22.36
C LEU A 77 5.64 6.64 22.18
N ARG A 78 6.17 6.81 20.97
CA ARG A 78 7.59 6.62 20.67
C ARG A 78 8.47 7.66 21.37
N GLY A 79 8.00 8.90 21.50
CA GLY A 79 8.71 9.95 22.24
C GLY A 79 8.86 9.66 23.74
N ASN A 80 7.97 8.82 24.30
CA ASN A 80 7.94 8.43 25.71
C ASN A 80 8.47 6.99 25.96
N ASP A 81 8.94 6.31 24.91
CA ASP A 81 9.22 4.86 24.89
C ASP A 81 10.41 4.48 25.78
N ASP A 82 11.38 5.38 25.93
CA ASP A 82 12.59 5.18 26.74
C ASP A 82 12.31 5.17 28.26
N GLN A 83 11.11 5.59 28.70
CA GLN A 83 10.78 5.73 30.13
C GLN A 83 9.62 4.84 30.61
N ALA A 84 8.88 4.19 29.71
CA ALA A 84 7.67 3.44 30.06
C ALA A 84 7.91 1.93 30.21
N ALA A 85 7.29 1.32 31.24
CA ALA A 85 7.33 -0.13 31.42
C ALA A 85 6.65 -0.85 30.22
N PRO A 86 7.09 -2.07 29.85
CA PRO A 86 6.51 -2.81 28.71
C PRO A 86 4.99 -2.98 28.78
N GLU A 87 4.43 -3.14 29.98
CA GLU A 87 2.98 -3.27 30.21
C GLU A 87 2.25 -1.96 29.98
N GLN A 88 2.80 -0.83 30.43
CA GLN A 88 2.24 0.51 30.19
C GLN A 88 2.22 0.84 28.71
N ARG A 89 3.27 0.44 27.98
CA ARG A 89 3.35 0.60 26.52
C ARG A 89 2.29 -0.24 25.79
N ARG A 90 2.06 -1.48 26.23
CA ARG A 90 0.98 -2.32 25.70
C ARG A 90 -0.39 -1.70 25.95
N ALA A 91 -0.66 -1.26 27.18
CA ALA A 91 -1.94 -0.65 27.53
C ALA A 91 -2.19 0.66 26.75
N ALA A 92 -1.15 1.48 26.56
CA ALA A 92 -1.25 2.70 25.77
C ALA A 92 -1.46 2.43 24.28
N MET A 93 -0.80 1.41 23.71
CA MET A 93 -1.07 0.95 22.35
C MET A 93 -2.49 0.40 22.18
N GLU A 94 -2.97 -0.39 23.14
CA GLU A 94 -4.33 -0.94 23.14
C GLU A 94 -5.38 0.18 23.22
N SER A 95 -5.14 1.20 24.05
CA SER A 95 -6.00 2.39 24.13
C SER A 95 -6.03 3.17 22.81
N LEU A 96 -4.88 3.32 22.14
CA LEU A 96 -4.80 3.98 20.83
C LEU A 96 -5.59 3.22 19.75
N LEU A 97 -5.43 1.90 19.71
CA LEU A 97 -6.20 1.04 18.80
C LEU A 97 -7.71 1.10 19.11
N GLN A 98 -8.09 1.14 20.39
CA GLN A 98 -9.49 1.24 20.79
C GLN A 98 -10.11 2.58 20.38
N GLN A 99 -9.39 3.69 20.57
CA GLN A 99 -9.84 5.02 20.13
C GLN A 99 -10.08 5.04 18.61
N GLN A 100 -9.15 4.47 17.85
CA GLN A 100 -9.30 4.40 16.39
C GLN A 100 -10.52 3.57 15.98
N ARG A 101 -10.81 2.45 16.67
CA ARG A 101 -12.04 1.67 16.42
C ARG A 101 -13.30 2.50 16.59
N GLU A 102 -13.35 3.25 17.68
CA GLU A 102 -14.50 4.10 17.99
C GLU A 102 -14.68 5.19 16.94
N GLN A 103 -13.59 5.76 16.42
CA GLN A 103 -13.64 6.73 15.31
C GLN A 103 -14.11 6.11 13.99
N LEU A 104 -13.81 4.83 13.75
CA LEU A 104 -14.07 4.17 12.47
C LEU A 104 -15.35 3.33 12.43
N THR A 105 -16.04 3.12 13.56
CA THR A 105 -17.21 2.23 13.64
C THR A 105 -18.41 2.69 12.81
N ASP A 106 -18.52 4.00 12.54
CA ASP A 106 -19.57 4.58 11.69
C ASP A 106 -19.11 4.74 10.22
N VAL A 107 -17.83 4.48 9.93
CA VAL A 107 -17.19 4.67 8.62
C VAL A 107 -17.02 3.33 7.90
N LEU A 108 -16.56 2.31 8.62
CA LEU A 108 -16.23 0.99 8.14
C LEU A 108 -17.17 -0.06 8.73
N THR A 109 -17.42 -1.15 8.00
CA THR A 109 -18.04 -2.35 8.60
C THR A 109 -17.10 -3.01 9.59
N ASP A 110 -17.62 -3.91 10.44
CA ASP A 110 -16.81 -4.66 11.40
C ASP A 110 -15.69 -5.48 10.71
N GLU A 111 -15.99 -6.07 9.55
CA GLU A 111 -15.03 -6.81 8.74
C GLU A 111 -13.94 -5.88 8.19
N GLN A 112 -14.33 -4.73 7.65
CA GLN A 112 -13.40 -3.72 7.10
C GLN A 112 -12.51 -3.16 8.20
N LEU A 113 -13.06 -2.88 9.37
CA LEU A 113 -12.29 -2.43 10.53
C LEU A 113 -11.28 -3.49 10.98
N HIS A 114 -11.67 -4.77 11.00
CA HIS A 114 -10.75 -5.84 11.37
C HIS A 114 -9.63 -6.04 10.33
N ALA A 115 -9.95 -5.97 9.03
CA ALA A 115 -8.97 -5.99 7.96
C ALA A 115 -8.03 -4.77 8.02
N TYR A 116 -8.56 -3.60 8.36
CA TYR A 116 -7.80 -2.38 8.55
C TYR A 116 -6.75 -2.53 9.65
N GLN A 117 -7.17 -3.02 10.82
CA GLN A 117 -6.29 -3.24 11.97
C GLN A 117 -5.21 -4.29 11.73
N MET A 118 -5.51 -5.30 10.90
CA MET A 118 -4.52 -6.27 10.47
C MET A 118 -3.33 -5.59 9.77
N LEU A 119 -3.57 -4.52 9.00
CA LEU A 119 -2.54 -3.80 8.24
C LEU A 119 -1.65 -2.92 9.14
N GLU A 120 -2.22 -2.37 10.20
CA GLU A 120 -1.48 -1.49 11.13
C GLU A 120 -0.60 -2.25 12.11
N ARG A 121 -0.94 -3.51 12.38
CA ARG A 121 -0.13 -4.36 13.23
C ARG A 121 1.19 -4.66 12.52
N PRO A 122 2.34 -4.55 13.22
CA PRO A 122 3.62 -4.94 12.68
C PRO A 122 3.51 -6.35 12.11
N ARG A 123 3.81 -6.51 10.82
CA ARG A 123 3.77 -7.83 10.19
C ARG A 123 4.65 -8.76 11.03
N PRO A 124 4.15 -9.93 11.50
CA PRO A 124 5.04 -10.91 12.07
C PRO A 124 6.14 -11.17 11.04
N PRO A 125 7.41 -11.36 11.47
CA PRO A 125 8.50 -11.64 10.55
C PRO A 125 8.23 -12.97 9.86
N MET A 126 7.49 -12.92 8.75
CA MET A 126 7.33 -14.04 7.85
C MET A 126 8.72 -14.24 7.25
N MET A 127 9.37 -15.31 7.67
CA MET A 127 10.75 -15.67 7.32
C MET A 127 11.84 -14.92 8.12
N ARG A 128 12.17 -15.41 9.33
CA ARG A 128 13.57 -15.34 9.77
C ARG A 128 14.41 -16.12 8.75
N HIS A 129 15.37 -15.46 8.09
CA HIS A 129 16.38 -16.13 7.28
C HIS A 129 17.13 -17.14 8.16
N GLY A 130 16.78 -18.43 8.06
CA GLY A 130 17.44 -19.52 8.80
C GLY A 130 16.53 -20.48 9.58
N GLY A 131 15.21 -20.28 9.57
CA GLY A 131 14.27 -21.27 10.12
C GLY A 131 14.11 -22.50 9.21
N PRO A 132 13.74 -23.69 9.73
CA PRO A 132 13.33 -24.82 8.91
C PRO A 132 12.19 -24.41 7.97
N ARG A 133 12.15 -24.98 6.76
CA ARG A 133 11.04 -24.78 5.82
C ARG A 133 9.74 -25.15 6.56
N LEU A 134 8.81 -24.22 6.65
CA LEU A 134 7.48 -24.50 7.16
C LEU A 134 6.84 -25.57 6.27
N ASP A 135 6.10 -26.49 6.90
CA ASP A 135 5.30 -27.45 6.17
C ASP A 135 4.26 -26.72 5.29
N PRO A 136 3.99 -27.18 4.05
CA PRO A 136 3.05 -26.50 3.15
C PRO A 136 1.64 -26.30 3.74
N GLU A 137 1.16 -27.23 4.55
CA GLU A 137 -0.15 -27.11 5.20
C GLU A 137 -0.13 -26.04 6.30
N GLN A 138 0.95 -26.00 7.09
CA GLN A 138 1.12 -24.97 8.13
C GLN A 138 1.26 -23.57 7.54
N MET A 139 1.96 -23.44 6.41
CA MET A 139 2.06 -22.18 5.69
C MET A 139 0.67 -21.73 5.18
N THR A 140 -0.09 -22.65 4.60
CA THR A 140 -1.44 -22.37 4.10
C THR A 140 -2.36 -21.91 5.24
N ALA A 141 -2.40 -22.65 6.35
CA ALA A 141 -3.21 -22.30 7.52
C ALA A 141 -2.81 -20.93 8.12
N GLN A 142 -1.51 -20.60 8.13
CA GLN A 142 -1.04 -19.30 8.60
C GLN A 142 -1.47 -18.15 7.67
N LEU A 143 -1.40 -18.35 6.36
CA LEU A 143 -1.87 -17.36 5.37
C LEU A 143 -3.39 -17.19 5.45
N GLU A 144 -4.14 -18.30 5.60
CA GLU A 144 -5.59 -18.30 5.76
C GLU A 144 -6.00 -17.51 7.01
N GLN A 145 -5.45 -17.84 8.17
CA GLN A 145 -5.74 -17.12 9.41
C GLN A 145 -5.42 -15.63 9.30
N ARG A 146 -4.33 -15.29 8.61
CA ARG A 146 -3.90 -13.91 8.46
C ARG A 146 -4.85 -13.13 7.56
N TYR A 147 -5.20 -13.67 6.40
CA TYR A 147 -5.98 -12.95 5.39
C TYR A 147 -7.49 -13.14 5.53
N ALA A 148 -7.96 -13.99 6.44
CA ALA A 148 -9.38 -14.18 6.71
C ALA A 148 -10.18 -12.87 6.87
N PRO A 149 -9.70 -11.85 7.62
CA PRO A 149 -10.43 -10.59 7.71
C PRO A 149 -10.55 -9.87 6.35
N LEU A 150 -9.49 -9.89 5.54
CA LEU A 150 -9.48 -9.26 4.22
C LEU A 150 -10.40 -10.01 3.24
N PHE A 151 -10.34 -11.35 3.24
CA PHE A 151 -11.22 -12.16 2.40
C PHE A 151 -12.69 -12.01 2.76
N ALA A 152 -13.00 -11.81 4.05
CA ALA A 152 -14.35 -11.46 4.48
C ALA A 152 -14.80 -10.10 3.92
N THR A 153 -13.93 -9.09 3.85
CA THR A 153 -14.30 -7.80 3.23
C THR A 153 -14.56 -7.86 1.73
N TRP A 154 -14.07 -8.91 1.08
CA TRP A 154 -14.24 -9.15 -0.35
C TRP A 154 -15.31 -10.20 -0.64
N ASP A 155 -16.01 -10.69 0.39
CA ASP A 155 -17.04 -11.73 0.32
C ASP A 155 -16.57 -12.99 -0.46
N LEU A 156 -15.29 -13.35 -0.32
CA LEU A 156 -14.74 -14.52 -1.02
C LEU A 156 -15.30 -15.82 -0.44
N ASP A 157 -15.74 -16.72 -1.33
CA ASP A 157 -16.10 -18.07 -0.94
C ASP A 157 -14.85 -18.93 -0.60
N GLN A 158 -15.10 -20.15 -0.10
CA GLN A 158 -14.04 -21.07 0.30
C GLN A 158 -13.15 -21.51 -0.89
N ASP A 159 -13.71 -21.60 -2.10
CA ASP A 159 -12.96 -21.99 -3.30
C ASP A 159 -12.11 -20.82 -3.82
N GLN A 160 -12.65 -19.60 -3.83
CA GLN A 160 -11.93 -18.37 -4.19
C GLN A 160 -10.77 -18.12 -3.23
N SER A 161 -11.03 -18.14 -1.92
CA SER A 161 -9.98 -17.96 -0.91
C SER A 161 -8.90 -19.05 -1.02
N ALA A 162 -9.27 -20.32 -1.23
CA ALA A 162 -8.30 -21.40 -1.46
C ALA A 162 -7.44 -21.17 -2.72
N LYS A 163 -8.02 -20.65 -3.81
CA LYS A 163 -7.28 -20.31 -5.04
C LYS A 163 -6.28 -19.17 -4.81
N VAL A 164 -6.68 -18.13 -4.08
CA VAL A 164 -5.78 -17.03 -3.69
C VAL A 164 -4.60 -17.55 -2.87
N LEU A 165 -4.87 -18.38 -1.85
CA LEU A 165 -3.83 -18.97 -1.00
C LEU A 165 -2.90 -19.91 -1.78
N ASN A 166 -3.44 -20.69 -2.71
CA ASN A 166 -2.65 -21.57 -3.56
C ASN A 166 -1.73 -20.80 -4.53
N ALA A 167 -2.21 -19.70 -5.10
CA ALA A 167 -1.40 -18.80 -5.92
C ALA A 167 -0.19 -18.27 -5.13
N GLU A 168 -0.43 -17.86 -3.88
CA GLU A 168 0.61 -17.36 -2.98
C GLU A 168 1.62 -18.44 -2.60
N ARG A 169 1.15 -19.64 -2.26
CA ARG A 169 2.01 -20.80 -1.98
C ARG A 169 2.91 -21.13 -3.17
N THR A 170 2.32 -21.23 -4.37
CA THR A 170 3.05 -21.56 -5.59
C THR A 170 4.11 -20.51 -5.90
N PHE A 171 3.79 -19.23 -5.68
CA PHE A 171 4.76 -18.15 -5.82
C PHE A 171 5.93 -18.28 -4.86
N PHE A 172 5.69 -18.47 -3.55
CA PHE A 172 6.76 -18.62 -2.57
C PHE A 172 7.60 -19.88 -2.82
N ASP A 173 6.99 -20.99 -3.19
CA ASP A 173 7.71 -22.21 -3.56
C ASP A 173 8.62 -21.97 -4.78
N GLY A 174 8.16 -21.19 -5.77
CA GLY A 174 8.97 -20.73 -6.90
C GLY A 174 10.12 -19.81 -6.47
N LEU A 175 9.86 -18.87 -5.54
CA LEU A 175 10.90 -18.00 -4.97
C LEU A 175 11.98 -18.77 -4.23
N HIS A 176 11.64 -19.86 -3.53
CA HIS A 176 12.61 -20.73 -2.87
C HIS A 176 13.44 -21.54 -3.86
N GLN A 177 12.89 -21.86 -5.04
CA GLN A 177 13.59 -22.57 -6.10
C GLN A 177 14.54 -21.67 -6.91
N LEU A 178 14.29 -20.35 -6.92
CA LEU A 178 15.22 -19.33 -7.43
C LEU A 178 16.50 -19.29 -6.57
N LYS A 179 17.41 -20.25 -6.79
CA LYS A 179 18.74 -20.30 -6.15
C LYS A 179 19.42 -18.93 -6.26
N ARG A 180 20.00 -18.44 -5.16
CA ARG A 180 20.97 -17.34 -5.24
C ARG A 180 22.21 -17.91 -5.95
N PRO A 181 22.61 -17.40 -7.12
CA PRO A 181 23.93 -17.72 -7.64
C PRO A 181 24.97 -17.24 -6.62
N ASP A 182 26.09 -17.96 -6.52
CA ASP A 182 27.29 -17.43 -5.88
C ASP A 182 27.57 -16.04 -6.46
N VAL A 183 28.09 -15.14 -5.63
CA VAL A 183 28.29 -13.69 -5.91
C VAL A 183 29.13 -13.41 -7.18
N LYS A 184 29.64 -14.45 -7.86
CA LYS A 184 30.35 -14.44 -9.14
C LYS A 184 29.51 -14.89 -10.35
N GLY A 185 28.19 -14.72 -10.32
CA GLY A 185 27.36 -14.97 -11.50
C GLY A 185 27.57 -13.89 -12.57
N ASP A 186 27.92 -14.33 -13.79
CA ASP A 186 28.01 -13.50 -15.00
C ASP A 186 26.67 -12.82 -15.32
N ASP A 187 26.67 -11.74 -16.11
CA ASP A 187 25.49 -10.89 -16.36
C ASP A 187 24.29 -11.68 -16.91
N GLU A 188 24.54 -12.64 -17.81
CA GLU A 188 23.51 -13.53 -18.36
C GLU A 188 22.77 -14.36 -17.29
N SER A 189 23.46 -14.74 -16.20
CA SER A 189 22.86 -15.49 -15.09
C SER A 189 21.92 -14.63 -14.23
N ARG A 190 22.19 -13.32 -14.16
CA ARG A 190 21.35 -12.34 -13.46
C ARG A 190 20.10 -12.03 -14.27
N ASP A 191 20.25 -11.88 -15.59
CA ASP A 191 19.14 -11.66 -16.51
C ASP A 191 18.20 -12.86 -16.56
N ALA A 192 18.72 -14.08 -16.64
CA ALA A 192 17.91 -15.30 -16.60
C ALA A 192 17.10 -15.42 -15.30
N ARG A 193 17.70 -15.10 -14.15
CA ARG A 193 17.01 -15.08 -12.86
C ARG A 193 15.94 -14.00 -12.80
N GLY A 194 16.24 -12.81 -13.33
CA GLY A 194 15.28 -11.72 -13.44
C GLY A 194 14.07 -12.10 -14.28
N ALA A 195 14.28 -12.79 -15.40
CA ALA A 195 13.22 -13.31 -16.25
C ALA A 195 12.35 -14.35 -15.53
N GLN A 196 12.97 -15.32 -14.83
CA GLN A 196 12.24 -16.32 -14.04
C GLN A 196 11.42 -15.68 -12.91
N PHE A 197 11.97 -14.66 -12.25
CA PHE A 197 11.23 -13.92 -11.21
C PHE A 197 10.04 -13.15 -11.79
N LYS A 198 10.20 -12.48 -12.94
CA LYS A 198 9.08 -11.83 -13.65
C LYS A 198 8.00 -12.83 -14.03
N GLN A 199 8.39 -14.00 -14.56
CA GLN A 199 7.44 -15.06 -14.90
C GLN A 199 6.66 -15.54 -13.68
N LEU A 200 7.30 -15.68 -12.50
CA LEU A 200 6.58 -16.02 -11.27
C LEU A 200 5.59 -14.94 -10.83
N LEU A 201 5.94 -13.66 -11.00
CA LEU A 201 5.01 -12.55 -10.74
C LEU A 201 3.81 -12.58 -11.69
N GLU A 202 4.05 -12.80 -13.00
CA GLU A 202 2.98 -12.88 -14.00
C GLU A 202 2.04 -14.08 -13.77
N GLN A 203 2.61 -15.24 -13.41
CA GLN A 203 1.84 -16.44 -13.06
C GLN A 203 0.98 -16.20 -11.82
N ARG A 204 1.55 -15.57 -10.79
CA ARG A 204 0.82 -15.19 -9.58
C ARG A 204 -0.31 -14.22 -9.91
N HIS A 205 -0.02 -13.16 -10.65
CA HIS A 205 -1.00 -12.16 -11.07
C HIS A 205 -2.18 -12.80 -11.81
N THR A 206 -1.88 -13.64 -12.82
CA THR A 206 -2.88 -14.35 -13.62
C THR A 206 -3.75 -15.28 -12.76
N ALA A 207 -3.15 -15.95 -11.78
CA ALA A 207 -3.90 -16.82 -10.87
C ALA A 207 -4.83 -16.01 -9.95
N LEU A 208 -4.37 -14.87 -9.44
CA LEU A 208 -5.17 -13.96 -8.61
C LEU A 208 -6.31 -13.32 -9.40
N SER A 209 -6.04 -12.79 -10.60
CA SER A 209 -7.03 -12.12 -11.46
C SER A 209 -8.11 -13.07 -11.99
N SER A 210 -7.97 -14.37 -11.78
CA SER A 210 -9.00 -15.36 -12.12
C SER A 210 -10.12 -15.44 -11.07
N VAL A 211 -9.90 -14.90 -9.86
CA VAL A 211 -10.83 -14.98 -8.73
C VAL A 211 -11.04 -13.65 -7.99
N LEU A 212 -10.16 -12.68 -8.21
CA LEU A 212 -10.22 -11.33 -7.66
C LEU A 212 -10.41 -10.31 -8.78
N ASP A 213 -11.03 -9.17 -8.47
CA ASP A 213 -11.03 -7.99 -9.35
C ASP A 213 -9.70 -7.23 -9.32
N ASP A 214 -9.54 -6.24 -10.20
CA ASP A 214 -8.28 -5.49 -10.38
C ASP A 214 -7.82 -4.76 -9.10
N GLU A 215 -8.76 -4.25 -8.31
CA GLU A 215 -8.47 -3.51 -7.07
C GLU A 215 -8.05 -4.47 -5.96
N GLN A 216 -8.75 -5.59 -5.83
CA GLN A 216 -8.43 -6.69 -4.91
C GLN A 216 -7.07 -7.32 -5.24
N VAL A 217 -6.76 -7.55 -6.52
CA VAL A 217 -5.44 -8.04 -6.95
C VAL A 217 -4.36 -7.04 -6.53
N THR A 218 -4.56 -5.75 -6.81
CA THR A 218 -3.60 -4.70 -6.45
C THR A 218 -3.36 -4.65 -4.94
N ALA A 219 -4.43 -4.73 -4.15
CA ALA A 219 -4.38 -4.77 -2.69
C ALA A 219 -3.62 -6.00 -2.17
N PHE A 220 -3.95 -7.19 -2.68
CA PHE A 220 -3.34 -8.44 -2.24
C PHE A 220 -1.85 -8.51 -2.63
N GLU A 221 -1.51 -8.08 -3.84
CA GLU A 221 -0.12 -8.03 -4.29
C GLU A 221 0.72 -7.04 -3.50
N ALA A 222 0.16 -5.89 -3.12
CA ALA A 222 0.82 -4.94 -2.23
C ALA A 222 1.13 -5.57 -0.85
N LEU A 223 0.20 -6.39 -0.34
CA LEU A 223 0.26 -6.99 1.00
C LEU A 223 1.36 -8.05 1.11
N THR A 224 1.56 -8.81 0.04
CA THR A 224 2.50 -9.92 -0.01
C THR A 224 3.77 -9.63 -0.80
N LYS A 225 4.02 -8.35 -1.14
CA LYS A 225 5.22 -7.93 -1.89
C LYS A 225 6.47 -8.66 -1.39
N PRO A 226 7.21 -9.35 -2.29
CA PRO A 226 8.42 -10.05 -1.90
C PRO A 226 9.44 -9.05 -1.35
N PRO A 227 10.25 -9.44 -0.35
CA PRO A 227 11.28 -8.57 0.20
C PRO A 227 12.23 -8.14 -0.92
N ARG A 228 12.33 -6.83 -1.15
CA ARG A 228 13.33 -6.27 -2.06
C ARG A 228 14.70 -6.65 -1.50
N GLY A 229 15.52 -7.29 -2.34
CA GLY A 229 16.92 -7.56 -2.00
C GLY A 229 17.65 -6.26 -1.64
N PRO A 230 18.76 -6.34 -0.88
CA PRO A 230 19.50 -5.16 -0.45
C PRO A 230 19.85 -4.28 -1.66
N HIS A 231 19.45 -3.00 -1.60
CA HIS A 231 19.92 -1.98 -2.52
C HIS A 231 21.43 -1.84 -2.36
N HIS A 232 22.21 -2.51 -3.21
CA HIS A 232 23.55 -2.05 -3.52
C HIS A 232 23.38 -0.85 -4.46
N GLY A 233 23.23 0.34 -3.88
CA GLY A 233 23.52 1.57 -4.62
C GLY A 233 24.97 1.53 -5.12
N PRO A 234 25.31 2.26 -6.20
CA PRO A 234 26.68 2.34 -6.67
C PRO A 234 27.56 2.84 -5.52
N ARG A 235 28.57 2.05 -5.16
CA ARG A 235 29.63 2.48 -4.25
C ARG A 235 30.35 3.64 -4.96
N PRO A 236 30.42 4.85 -4.40
CA PRO A 236 31.24 5.89 -4.99
C PRO A 236 32.68 5.38 -5.01
N ASP A 237 33.30 5.41 -6.20
CA ASP A 237 34.69 5.05 -6.39
C ASP A 237 35.55 5.99 -5.54
N GLY A 238 35.98 5.47 -4.39
CA GLY A 238 36.93 6.13 -3.50
C GLY A 238 38.27 6.19 -4.19
N GLU A 239 38.55 7.36 -4.75
CA GLU A 239 39.83 8.09 -4.77
C GLU A 239 41.09 7.23 -4.68
N ALA A 240 41.81 7.15 -5.81
CA ALA A 240 43.15 6.60 -5.88
C ALA A 240 44.09 7.34 -4.91
N PRO A 241 44.93 6.64 -4.13
CA PRO A 241 45.88 7.29 -3.26
C PRO A 241 46.96 7.98 -4.11
N ALA A 242 47.15 9.28 -3.88
CA ALA A 242 48.30 10.02 -4.37
C ALA A 242 49.58 9.38 -3.80
N ALA A 243 50.47 8.95 -4.70
CA ALA A 243 51.81 8.50 -4.35
C ALA A 243 52.62 9.68 -3.80
N GLY A 244 53.26 9.49 -2.64
CA GLY A 244 54.37 10.30 -2.16
C GLY A 244 55.71 9.78 -2.65
#